data_AF-A0A5C1B7Q9-F1
#
_entry.id   AF-A0A5C1B7Q9-F1
#
_cell.length_a   1.000
_cell.length_b   1.000
_cell.length_c   1.000
_cell.angle_alpha   90.00
_cell.angle_beta   90.00
_cell.angle_gamma   90.00
#
_symmetry.space_group_name_H-M   'P 1'
#
loop_
_entity.id
_entity.type
_entity.pdbx_description
1 polymer ?
#
loop_
_entity_poly.entity_id
_entity_poly.type
_entity_poly.pdbx_seq_one_letter_code
_entity_poly.pdbx_strand_id
1 'polypeptide(L)'
;MPERVLELTSDHAIVACVAAGSGIAIMPRSVLQAVHAESQVQALPLPRTIAQVNTHLVWRPEHHSVALDALRDELHARKLS
;
A
#
# COMPACT_ATOMS: atom_id res chain seq x y z
N MET A 1 -25.54 2.77 4.04
CA MET A 1 -24.87 2.91 2.72
C MET A 1 -23.90 4.08 2.86
N PRO A 2 -22.63 4.01 2.42
CA PRO A 2 -21.79 5.21 2.41
C PRO A 2 -22.46 6.20 1.44
N GLU A 3 -22.87 7.36 1.95
CA GLU A 3 -23.73 8.30 1.23
C GLU A 3 -23.05 8.94 0.00
N ARG A 4 -21.73 8.76 -0.16
CA ARG A 4 -20.96 9.19 -1.34
C ARG A 4 -19.62 8.45 -1.42
N VAL A 5 -19.24 7.99 -2.61
CA VAL A 5 -17.91 7.45 -2.90
C VAL A 5 -17.18 8.46 -3.78
N LEU A 6 -15.92 8.76 -3.45
CA LEU A 6 -15.04 9.58 -4.28
C LEU A 6 -13.98 8.67 -4.90
N GLU A 7 -13.89 8.68 -6.22
CA GLU A 7 -12.88 7.93 -6.97
C GLU A 7 -11.69 8.85 -7.27
N LEU A 8 -10.50 8.42 -6.83
CA LEU A 8 -9.25 9.15 -7.01
C LEU A 8 -8.19 8.15 -7.50
N THR A 9 -7.36 8.58 -8.45
CA THR A 9 -6.33 7.74 -9.06
C THR A 9 -4.94 7.95 -8.45
N SER A 10 -4.87 8.51 -7.23
CA SER A 10 -3.62 8.86 -6.57
C SER A 10 -3.73 8.71 -5.06
N ASP A 11 -2.77 8.01 -4.46
CA ASP A 11 -2.69 7.83 -3.01
C ASP A 11 -2.51 9.16 -2.26
N HIS A 12 -1.72 10.09 -2.81
CA HIS A 12 -1.55 11.44 -2.24
C HIS A 12 -2.86 12.21 -2.23
N ALA A 13 -3.66 12.11 -3.30
CA ALA A 13 -4.97 12.76 -3.36
C ALA A 13 -5.95 12.15 -2.35
N ILE A 14 -5.95 10.81 -2.23
CA ILE A 14 -6.77 10.11 -1.23
C ILE A 14 -6.43 10.57 0.18
N VAL A 15 -5.14 10.57 0.52
CA VAL A 15 -4.65 11.00 1.84
C VAL A 15 -4.98 12.46 2.11
N ALA A 16 -4.76 13.36 1.15
CA ALA A 16 -5.11 14.77 1.30
C ALA A 16 -6.61 14.97 1.54
N CYS A 17 -7.48 14.23 0.84
CA CYS A 17 -8.93 14.28 1.06
C CYS A 17 -9.32 13.78 2.46
N VAL A 18 -8.67 12.73 2.97
CA VAL A 18 -8.89 12.23 4.34
C VAL A 18 -8.41 13.24 5.38
N ALA A 19 -7.20 13.79 5.22
CA ALA A 19 -6.65 14.82 6.11
C ALA A 19 -7.50 16.10 6.13
N ALA A 20 -8.12 16.46 5.00
CA ALA A 20 -9.06 17.58 4.89
C ALA A 20 -10.45 17.29 5.50
N GLY A 21 -10.71 16.06 5.96
CA GLY A 21 -11.98 15.68 6.59
C GLY A 21 -13.10 15.31 5.61
N SER A 22 -12.80 15.12 4.32
CA SER A 22 -13.80 14.78 3.30
C SER A 22 -14.33 13.34 3.42
N GLY A 23 -13.64 12.47 4.16
CA GLY A 23 -14.07 11.08 4.36
C GLY A 23 -13.00 10.20 5.01
N ILE A 24 -13.15 8.88 4.82
CA ILE A 24 -12.22 7.85 5.30
C ILE A 24 -11.72 7.01 4.11
N ALA A 25 -10.56 6.39 4.26
CA ALA A 25 -10.01 5.46 3.28
C ALA A 25 -9.37 4.24 3.95
N ILE A 26 -9.42 3.10 3.26
CA ILE A 26 -8.64 1.91 3.61
C ILE A 26 -7.36 1.96 2.77
N MET A 27 -6.20 1.88 3.40
CA MET A 27 -4.92 1.87 2.70
C MET A 27 -3.86 1.04 3.45
N PRO A 28 -2.86 0.48 2.73
CA PRO A 28 -1.72 -0.17 3.36
C PRO A 28 -0.89 0.84 4.17
N ARG A 29 -0.35 0.42 5.32
CA ARG A 29 0.55 1.26 6.13
C ARG A 29 1.80 1.69 5.37
N SER A 30 2.33 0.82 4.51
CA SER A 30 3.49 1.13 3.67
C SER A 30 3.22 2.29 2.69
N VAL A 31 1.97 2.46 2.23
CA VAL A 31 1.58 3.59 1.38
C VAL A 31 1.56 4.88 2.18
N LEU A 32 0.98 4.87 3.40
CA LEU A 32 1.02 6.03 4.31
C LEU A 32 2.45 6.49 4.60
N GLN A 33 3.36 5.55 4.83
CA GLN A 33 4.78 5.81 5.06
C GLN A 33 5.46 6.37 3.80
N ALA A 34 5.18 5.81 2.63
CA ALA A 34 5.76 6.27 1.37
C ALA A 34 5.38 7.72 1.04
N VAL A 35 4.17 8.16 1.42
CA VAL A 35 3.69 9.53 1.21
C VAL A 35 3.92 10.46 2.40
N HIS A 36 4.58 9.99 3.47
CA HIS A 36 4.94 10.75 4.67
C HIS A 36 3.74 11.46 5.35
N ALA A 37 2.62 10.75 5.48
CA ALA A 37 1.37 11.33 5.96
C ALA A 37 0.90 10.80 7.32
N GLU A 38 1.75 10.06 8.05
CA GLU A 38 1.38 9.43 9.32
C GLU A 38 0.97 10.45 10.39
N SER A 39 1.49 11.67 10.33
CA SER A 39 1.12 12.77 11.23
C SER A 39 -0.12 13.54 10.79
N GLN A 40 -0.60 13.34 9.56
CA GLN A 40 -1.70 14.11 8.96
C GLN A 40 -3.06 13.42 9.12
N VAL A 41 -3.06 12.12 9.43
CA VAL A 41 -4.29 11.32 9.55
C VAL A 41 -4.23 10.39 10.77
N GLN A 42 -5.39 10.01 11.29
CA GLN A 42 -5.49 8.96 12.30
C GLN A 42 -5.66 7.59 11.64
N ALA A 43 -4.69 6.69 11.84
CA ALA A 43 -4.78 5.31 11.37
C ALA A 43 -5.47 4.40 12.41
N LEU A 44 -6.59 3.79 12.02
CA LEU A 44 -7.32 2.82 12.85
C LEU A 44 -7.07 1.39 12.36
N PRO A 45 -6.95 0.40 13.26
CA PRO A 45 -6.75 -0.99 12.87
C PRO A 45 -7.98 -1.57 12.19
N LEU A 46 -7.78 -2.36 11.13
CA LEU A 46 -8.83 -3.11 10.45
C LEU A 46 -9.02 -4.51 11.05
N PRO A 47 -10.20 -5.14 10.87
CA PRO A 47 -10.40 -6.55 11.18
C PRO A 47 -9.36 -7.44 10.50
N ARG A 48 -8.85 -8.45 11.20
CA ARG A 48 -7.77 -9.33 10.74
C ARG A 48 -8.03 -9.94 9.36
N THR A 49 -9.29 -10.19 9.02
CA THR A 49 -9.73 -10.76 7.74
C THR A 49 -9.47 -9.88 6.52
N ILE A 50 -9.34 -8.55 6.71
CA ILE A 50 -9.11 -7.57 5.63
C ILE A 50 -7.90 -6.67 5.89
N ALA A 51 -7.18 -6.88 6.98
CA ALA A 51 -6.06 -6.04 7.40
C ALA A 51 -4.74 -6.34 6.66
N GLN A 52 -4.71 -7.38 5.82
CA GLN A 52 -3.51 -7.86 5.14
C GLN A 52 -3.65 -7.71 3.63
N VAL A 53 -2.58 -7.22 3.00
CA VAL A 53 -2.44 -7.12 1.55
C VAL A 53 -1.16 -7.84 1.14
N ASN A 54 -1.28 -8.74 0.16
CA ASN A 54 -0.14 -9.49 -0.36
C ASN A 54 0.38 -8.82 -1.62
N THR A 55 1.61 -8.29 -1.56
CA THR A 55 2.32 -7.78 -2.73
C THR A 55 3.13 -8.91 -3.35
N HIS A 56 2.88 -9.19 -4.63
CA HIS A 56 3.56 -10.24 -5.38
C HIS A 56 4.57 -9.65 -6.37
N LEU A 57 5.77 -10.24 -6.41
CA LEU A 57 6.70 -10.03 -7.53
C LEU A 57 6.30 -10.97 -8.66
N VAL A 58 6.08 -10.43 -9.87
CA VAL A 58 5.65 -11.20 -11.05
C VAL A 58 6.60 -10.95 -12.21
N TRP A 59 6.89 -12.00 -12.98
CA TRP A 59 7.70 -11.94 -14.19
C TRP A 59 7.23 -13.02 -15.17
N ARG A 60 7.66 -12.91 -16.44
CA ARG A 60 7.36 -13.94 -17.45
C ARG A 60 8.30 -15.12 -17.29
N PRO A 61 7.82 -16.38 -17.40
CA PRO A 61 8.66 -17.57 -17.19
C PRO A 61 9.94 -17.59 -18.02
N GLU A 62 9.90 -17.09 -19.26
CA GLU A 62 11.02 -17.04 -20.19
C GLU A 62 12.01 -15.89 -19.92
N HIS A 63 11.69 -14.97 -19.01
CA HIS A 63 12.53 -13.82 -18.71
C HIS A 63 13.45 -14.09 -17.53
N HIS A 64 14.74 -14.26 -17.83
CA HIS A 64 15.80 -14.43 -16.84
C HIS A 64 16.83 -13.32 -16.99
N SER A 65 17.19 -12.69 -15.86
CA SER A 65 18.28 -11.72 -15.81
C SER A 65 18.93 -11.72 -14.43
N VAL A 66 20.22 -11.40 -14.37
CA VAL A 66 20.97 -11.27 -13.12
C VAL A 66 20.31 -10.25 -12.18
N ALA A 67 19.74 -9.17 -12.72
CA ALA A 67 19.04 -8.16 -11.94
C ALA A 67 17.74 -8.70 -11.30
N LEU A 68 16.99 -9.56 -12.01
CA LEU A 68 15.79 -10.19 -11.46
C LEU A 68 16.14 -11.20 -10.36
N ASP A 69 17.18 -12.01 -10.57
CA ASP A 69 17.65 -12.96 -9.55
C ASP A 69 18.12 -12.22 -8.29
N ALA A 70 18.93 -11.16 -8.45
CA ALA A 70 19.35 -10.31 -7.34
C ALA A 70 18.17 -9.67 -6.59
N LEU A 71 17.18 -9.13 -7.31
CA LEU A 71 15.98 -8.56 -6.70
C LEU A 71 15.17 -9.61 -5.92
N ARG A 72 15.04 -10.83 -6.47
CA ARG A 72 14.35 -11.93 -5.79
C ARG A 72 15.06 -12.29 -4.48
N ASP A 73 16.39 -12.40 -4.52
CA ASP A 73 17.19 -12.76 -3.35
C ASP A 73 17.09 -11.68 -2.25
N GLU A 74 17.15 -10.39 -2.63
CA GLU A 74 16.95 -9.25 -1.72
C GLU A 74 15.56 -9.25 -1.06
N LEU A 75 14.51 -9.53 -1.84
CA LEU A 75 13.14 -9.60 -1.32
C LEU A 75 12.92 -10.82 -0.43
N HIS A 76 13.59 -11.95 -0.69
CA HIS A 76 13.56 -13.10 0.21
C HIS A 76 14.27 -12.81 1.53
N ALA A 77 15.45 -12.18 1.49
CA ALA A 77 16.20 -11.79 2.69
C ALA A 77 15.39 -10.84 3.59
N ARG A 78 14.70 -9.85 3.00
CA ARG A 78 13.82 -8.91 3.73
C ARG A 78 12.56 -9.57 4.34
N LYS A 79 12.10 -10.70 3.81
CA LYS A 79 10.98 -11.46 4.39
C LYS A 79 11.37 -12.23 5.67
N LEU A 80 12.67 -12.43 5.90
CA LEU A 80 13.21 -13.20 7.03
C LEU A 80 13.66 -12.32 8.21
N SER A 81 13.63 -10.98 8.09
CA SER A 81 13.88 -10.02 9.19
C SER A 81 12.57 -9.49 9.78
#